data_AF-A0A662URP2-F1
#
_entry.id   AF-A0A662URP2-F1
#
_cell.length_a   1.000
_cell.length_b   1.000
_cell.length_c   1.000
_cell.angle_alpha   90.00
_cell.angle_beta   90.00
_cell.angle_gamma   90.00
#
_symmetry.space_group_name_H-M   'P 1'
#
loop_
_entity.id
_entity.type
_entity.pdbx_description
1 polymer ?
#
loop_
_entity_poly.entity_id
_entity_poly.type
_entity_poly.pdbx_seq_one_letter_code
_entity_poly.pdbx_strand_id
1 'polypeptide(L)'
;MSKYSSLVGCYILTLLIQLLNIPPSEVDPVYELSQILCILLLLLLVMGTLFDIKNTAKKLLTVLAALATMLHYYVLYRVSLYEYVFLYPLIVIEENTSEYSAVSPDLGQILVILLLVIWRKEIVRILKRYTKRVLQGTKSSGEAVER
;
A
#
# COMPACT_ATOMS: atom_id res chain seq x y z
N MET A 1 -34.78 -6.47 -1.27
CA MET A 1 -33.34 -6.19 -1.06
C MET A 1 -32.37 -7.22 -1.67
N SER A 2 -32.81 -8.32 -2.28
CA SER A 2 -31.90 -9.37 -2.81
C SER A 2 -31.31 -9.09 -4.21
N LYS A 3 -32.06 -8.45 -5.14
CA LYS A 3 -31.59 -8.22 -6.53
C LYS A 3 -30.41 -7.24 -6.66
N TYR A 4 -30.32 -6.22 -5.82
CA TYR A 4 -29.26 -5.21 -5.89
C TYR A 4 -27.89 -5.74 -5.45
N SER A 5 -27.86 -6.67 -4.49
CA SER A 5 -26.60 -7.30 -4.04
C SER A 5 -26.00 -8.21 -5.13
N SER A 6 -26.87 -8.92 -5.87
CA SER A 6 -26.46 -9.81 -6.97
C SER A 6 -25.90 -9.04 -8.17
N LEU A 7 -26.51 -7.91 -8.54
CA LEU A 7 -26.02 -7.05 -9.62
C LEU A 7 -24.68 -6.40 -9.26
N VAL A 8 -24.54 -5.83 -8.07
CA VAL A 8 -23.29 -5.21 -7.61
C VAL A 8 -22.15 -6.23 -7.55
N GLY A 9 -22.41 -7.45 -7.07
CA GLY A 9 -21.43 -8.54 -7.08
C GLY A 9 -20.98 -8.92 -8.50
N CYS A 10 -21.91 -8.95 -9.46
CA CYS A 10 -21.60 -9.25 -10.85
C CYS A 10 -20.74 -8.16 -11.49
N TYR A 11 -21.04 -6.87 -11.26
CA TYR A 11 -20.23 -5.77 -11.77
C TYR A 11 -18.82 -5.76 -11.17
N ILE A 12 -18.69 -5.97 -9.85
CA ILE A 12 -17.39 -6.05 -9.18
C ILE A 12 -16.57 -7.21 -9.73
N LEU A 13 -17.20 -8.38 -9.94
CA LEU A 13 -16.53 -9.55 -10.51
C LEU A 13 -16.09 -9.30 -11.95
N THR A 14 -16.93 -8.67 -12.77
CA THR A 14 -16.60 -8.35 -14.16
C THR A 14 -15.47 -7.32 -14.24
N LEU A 15 -15.50 -6.31 -13.36
CA LEU A 15 -14.45 -5.29 -13.27
C LEU A 15 -13.13 -5.89 -12.79
N LEU A 16 -13.18 -6.83 -11.83
CA LEU A 16 -12.03 -7.64 -11.40
C LEU A 16 -11.47 -8.47 -12.56
N ILE A 17 -12.31 -9.15 -13.33
CA ILE A 17 -11.90 -9.97 -14.48
C ILE A 17 -11.27 -9.11 -15.58
N GLN A 18 -11.80 -7.90 -15.82
CA GLN A 18 -11.22 -6.95 -16.77
C GLN A 18 -9.88 -6.40 -16.29
N LEU A 19 -9.77 -6.04 -15.01
CA LEU A 19 -8.49 -5.68 -14.38
C LEU A 19 -7.48 -6.84 -14.44
N LEU A 20 -7.95 -8.08 -14.29
CA LEU A 20 -7.13 -9.29 -14.39
C LEU A 20 -6.63 -9.58 -15.80
N ASN A 21 -7.27 -9.04 -16.84
CA ASN A 21 -6.99 -9.31 -18.26
C ASN A 21 -6.71 -8.02 -19.05
N ILE A 22 -5.84 -7.15 -18.53
CA ILE A 22 -5.34 -5.99 -19.30
C ILE A 22 -4.65 -6.51 -20.57
N PRO A 23 -5.12 -6.16 -21.79
CA PRO A 23 -4.46 -6.60 -23.02
C PRO A 23 -3.09 -5.90 -23.15
N PRO A 24 -2.11 -6.50 -23.85
CA PRO A 24 -0.76 -5.95 -23.96
C PRO A 24 -0.72 -4.48 -24.42
N SER A 25 -1.60 -4.10 -25.35
CA SER A 25 -1.69 -2.74 -25.90
C SER A 25 -2.14 -1.68 -24.90
N GLU A 26 -2.71 -2.07 -23.77
CA GLU A 26 -3.25 -1.17 -22.75
C GLU A 26 -2.40 -1.18 -21.46
N VAL A 27 -1.29 -1.93 -21.43
CA VAL A 27 -0.44 -2.03 -20.22
C VAL A 27 0.23 -0.70 -19.92
N ASP A 28 0.82 -0.05 -20.92
CA ASP A 28 1.51 1.24 -20.78
C ASP A 28 0.59 2.37 -20.27
N PRO A 29 -0.59 2.65 -20.87
CA PRO A 29 -1.46 3.71 -20.37
C PRO A 29 -2.01 3.39 -18.97
N VAL A 30 -2.28 2.12 -18.66
CA VAL A 30 -2.70 1.73 -17.31
C VAL A 30 -1.56 1.90 -16.30
N TYR A 31 -0.31 1.65 -16.72
CA TYR A 31 0.86 1.88 -15.89
C TYR A 31 1.05 3.36 -15.55
N GLU A 32 0.99 4.24 -16.55
CA GLU A 32 1.05 5.69 -16.35
C GLU A 32 -0.06 6.19 -15.41
N LEU A 33 -1.30 5.75 -15.62
CA LEU A 33 -2.42 6.08 -14.75
C LEU A 33 -2.21 5.60 -13.31
N SER A 34 -1.62 4.41 -13.13
CA SER A 34 -1.28 3.89 -11.81
C SER A 34 -0.23 4.76 -11.10
N GLN A 35 0.76 5.27 -11.84
CA GLN A 35 1.78 6.17 -11.29
C GLN A 35 1.17 7.52 -10.89
N ILE A 36 0.32 8.12 -11.74
CA ILE A 36 -0.39 9.37 -11.44
C ILE A 36 -1.25 9.22 -10.18
N LEU A 37 -1.99 8.10 -10.06
CA LEU A 37 -2.79 7.80 -8.87
C LEU A 37 -1.93 7.72 -7.61
N CYS A 38 -0.78 7.04 -7.69
CA CYS A 38 0.15 6.94 -6.57
C CYS A 38 0.69 8.31 -6.16
N ILE A 39 1.10 9.15 -7.13
CA ILE A 39 1.58 10.51 -6.88
C ILE A 39 0.50 11.36 -6.21
N LEU A 40 -0.74 11.30 -6.69
CA LEU A 40 -1.85 12.05 -6.09
C LEU A 40 -2.09 11.62 -4.64
N LEU A 41 -2.07 10.32 -4.36
CA LEU A 41 -2.23 9.80 -3.00
C LEU A 41 -1.03 10.13 -2.11
N LEU A 42 0.19 10.14 -2.65
CA LEU A 42 1.38 10.60 -1.93
C LEU A 42 1.21 12.05 -1.49
N LEU A 43 0.78 12.95 -2.38
CA LEU A 43 0.51 14.36 -2.05
C LEU A 43 -0.54 14.47 -0.93
N LEU A 44 -1.63 13.71 -1.02
CA LEU A 44 -2.67 13.68 0.01
C LEU A 44 -2.14 13.16 1.36
N LEU A 45 -1.30 12.13 1.36
CA LEU A 45 -0.69 11.60 2.58
C LEU A 45 0.28 12.61 3.20
N VAL A 46 1.11 13.28 2.40
CA VAL A 46 2.01 14.35 2.88
C VAL A 46 1.18 15.46 3.52
N MET A 47 0.12 15.94 2.87
CA MET A 47 -0.79 16.92 3.48
C MET A 47 -1.42 16.37 4.77
N GLY A 48 -1.83 15.10 4.78
CA GLY A 48 -2.34 14.41 5.96
C GLY A 48 -1.35 14.38 7.14
N THR A 49 -0.05 14.23 6.85
CA THR A 49 1.01 14.27 7.87
C THR A 49 1.24 15.67 8.44
N LEU A 50 1.08 16.72 7.62
CA LEU A 50 1.30 18.12 8.01
C LEU A 50 0.13 18.71 8.80
N PHE A 51 -1.11 18.40 8.41
CA PHE A 51 -2.33 19.05 8.94
C PHE A 51 -3.08 18.25 10.02
N ASP A 52 -2.42 17.26 10.65
CA ASP A 52 -2.95 16.36 11.68
C ASP A 52 -4.44 16.00 11.52
N ILE A 53 -4.73 15.32 10.41
CA ILE A 53 -6.09 14.98 9.97
C ILE A 53 -6.87 14.11 10.97
N LYS A 54 -8.20 14.23 10.93
CA LYS A 54 -9.11 13.43 11.77
C LYS A 54 -8.91 11.93 11.55
N ASN A 55 -9.09 11.13 12.61
CA ASN A 55 -8.88 9.67 12.57
C ASN A 55 -9.71 8.96 11.47
N THR A 56 -10.92 9.42 11.18
CA THR A 56 -11.75 8.88 10.09
C THR A 56 -11.10 9.09 8.72
N ALA A 57 -10.52 10.27 8.47
CA ALA A 57 -9.79 10.55 7.24
C ALA A 57 -8.49 9.74 7.15
N LYS A 58 -7.76 9.56 8.26
CA LYS A 58 -6.58 8.66 8.33
C LYS A 58 -6.94 7.25 7.89
N LYS A 59 -8.04 6.70 8.41
CA LYS A 59 -8.53 5.36 8.04
C LYS A 59 -8.90 5.27 6.56
N LEU A 60 -9.64 6.26 6.03
CA LEU A 60 -10.00 6.29 4.61
C LEU A 60 -8.76 6.33 3.72
N LEU A 61 -7.81 7.24 4.00
CA LEU A 61 -6.55 7.32 3.27
C LEU A 61 -5.74 6.03 3.35
N THR A 62 -5.80 5.32 4.48
CA THR A 62 -5.14 4.02 4.63
C THR A 62 -5.72 2.99 3.68
N VAL A 63 -7.05 2.89 3.59
CA VAL A 63 -7.71 1.96 2.68
C VAL A 63 -7.39 2.32 1.23
N LEU A 64 -7.49 3.59 0.86
CA LEU A 64 -7.19 4.06 -0.49
C LEU A 64 -5.73 3.83 -0.89
N ALA A 65 -4.78 4.17 -0.03
CA ALA A 65 -3.37 3.96 -0.29
C ALA A 65 -3.01 2.47 -0.36
N ALA A 66 -3.62 1.61 0.47
CA ALA A 66 -3.43 0.17 0.38
C ALA A 66 -3.93 -0.40 -0.95
N LEU A 67 -5.15 -0.01 -1.37
CA LEU A 67 -5.71 -0.42 -2.66
C LEU A 67 -4.87 0.09 -3.84
N ALA A 68 -4.43 1.33 -3.81
CA ALA A 68 -3.58 1.90 -4.84
C ALA A 68 -2.21 1.21 -4.91
N THR A 69 -1.61 0.88 -3.76
CA THR A 69 -0.35 0.13 -3.69
C THR A 69 -0.51 -1.26 -4.30
N MET A 70 -1.59 -1.98 -3.95
CA MET A 70 -1.90 -3.28 -4.55
C MET A 70 -2.10 -3.18 -6.06
N LEU A 71 -2.85 -2.18 -6.52
CA LEU A 71 -3.07 -1.93 -7.94
C LEU A 71 -1.74 -1.62 -8.66
N HIS A 72 -0.90 -0.76 -8.09
CA HIS A 72 0.37 -0.37 -8.69
C HIS A 72 1.30 -1.56 -8.88
N TYR A 73 1.49 -2.39 -7.84
CA TYR A 73 2.30 -3.61 -7.98
C TYR A 73 1.67 -4.66 -8.88
N TYR A 74 0.34 -4.72 -8.94
CA TYR A 74 -0.34 -5.58 -9.91
C TYR A 74 -0.03 -5.14 -11.35
N VAL A 75 -0.09 -3.84 -11.65
CA VAL A 75 0.24 -3.32 -12.97
C VAL A 75 1.72 -3.49 -13.29
N LEU A 76 2.62 -3.25 -12.32
CA LEU A 76 4.05 -3.55 -12.47
C LEU A 76 4.32 -5.01 -12.80
N TYR A 77 3.60 -5.94 -12.15
CA TYR A 77 3.67 -7.34 -12.50
C TYR A 77 3.24 -7.58 -13.95
N ARG A 78 2.21 -6.88 -14.45
CA ARG A 78 1.79 -6.99 -15.86
C ARG A 78 2.84 -6.44 -16.81
N VAL A 79 3.47 -5.30 -16.50
CA VAL A 79 4.61 -4.75 -17.26
C VAL A 79 5.76 -5.77 -17.30
N SER A 80 6.06 -6.42 -16.17
CA SER A 80 7.15 -7.41 -16.07
C SER A 80 6.96 -8.67 -16.93
N LEU A 81 5.78 -8.89 -17.49
CA LEU A 81 5.55 -9.97 -18.46
C LEU A 81 6.12 -9.64 -19.85
N TYR A 82 6.40 -8.37 -20.12
CA TYR A 82 6.85 -7.87 -21.42
C TYR A 82 8.23 -7.19 -21.34
N GLU A 83 8.57 -6.62 -20.17
CA GLU A 83 9.84 -5.94 -19.92
C GLU A 83 10.55 -6.52 -18.68
N TYR A 84 11.86 -6.34 -18.57
CA TYR A 84 12.58 -6.75 -17.36
C TYR A 84 12.40 -5.70 -16.28
N VAL A 85 11.74 -6.09 -15.18
CA VAL A 85 11.46 -5.19 -14.05
C VAL A 85 12.14 -5.72 -12.79
N PHE A 86 13.04 -4.93 -12.21
CA PHE A 86 13.71 -5.23 -10.95
C PHE A 86 13.18 -4.32 -9.83
N LEU A 87 12.69 -4.95 -8.76
CA LEU A 87 12.18 -4.26 -7.58
C LEU A 87 13.24 -4.25 -6.47
N TYR A 88 13.71 -3.06 -6.13
CA TYR A 88 14.52 -2.78 -4.95
C TYR A 88 13.68 -2.02 -3.91
N PRO A 89 14.06 -2.01 -2.63
CA PRO A 89 13.24 -1.45 -1.56
C PRO A 89 12.78 0.01 -1.71
N LEU A 90 13.36 0.81 -2.59
CA LEU A 90 12.91 2.19 -2.87
C LEU A 90 13.03 2.56 -4.35
N ILE A 91 13.44 1.61 -5.19
CA ILE A 91 13.85 1.87 -6.57
C ILE A 91 13.28 0.75 -7.43
N VAL A 92 12.70 1.15 -8.55
CA VAL A 92 12.33 0.25 -9.64
C VAL A 92 13.30 0.49 -10.79
N ILE A 93 13.79 -0.60 -11.37
CA ILE A 93 14.58 -0.55 -12.60
C ILE A 93 13.79 -1.28 -13.68
N GLU A 94 13.51 -0.59 -14.77
CA GLU A 94 12.82 -1.09 -15.96
C GLU A 94 13.84 -1.16 -17.10
N GLU A 95 14.06 -2.35 -17.64
CA GLU A 95 14.96 -2.59 -18.76
C GLU A 95 14.16 -3.08 -19.98
N ASN A 96 14.22 -2.29 -21.06
CA ASN A 96 13.62 -2.69 -22.33
C ASN A 96 14.62 -3.56 -23.12
N THR A 97 14.11 -4.46 -23.96
CA THR A 97 14.91 -5.35 -24.82
C THR A 97 15.78 -4.59 -25.84
N SER A 98 15.61 -3.28 -25.97
CA SER A 98 16.30 -2.37 -26.89
C SER A 98 17.34 -1.44 -26.24
N GLU A 99 17.95 -1.85 -25.12
CA GLU A 99 19.13 -1.22 -24.44
C GLU A 99 18.87 0.02 -23.56
N TYR A 100 17.62 0.43 -23.36
CA TYR A 100 17.29 1.52 -22.42
C TYR A 100 16.90 0.96 -21.04
N SER A 101 17.55 1.48 -20.00
CA SER A 101 17.21 1.24 -18.60
C SER A 101 16.67 2.52 -17.96
N ALA A 102 15.46 2.46 -17.42
CA ALA A 102 14.85 3.53 -16.65
C ALA A 102 14.94 3.18 -15.16
N VAL A 103 15.46 4.11 -14.36
CA VAL A 103 15.53 4.00 -12.91
C VAL A 103 14.56 5.00 -12.31
N SER A 104 13.57 4.51 -11.56
CA SER A 104 12.50 5.32 -10.99
C SER A 104 12.30 5.00 -9.50
N PRO A 105 11.77 5.95 -8.70
CA PRO A 105 11.43 5.67 -7.30
C PRO A 105 10.25 4.71 -7.20
N ASP A 106 10.30 3.78 -6.25
CA ASP A 106 9.19 2.88 -5.95
C ASP A 106 8.06 3.63 -5.23
N LEU A 107 7.09 4.11 -6.01
CA LEU A 107 5.95 4.87 -5.51
C LEU A 107 5.06 4.05 -4.56
N GLY A 108 4.92 2.74 -4.81
CA GLY A 108 4.16 1.83 -3.95
C GLY A 108 4.79 1.72 -2.57
N GLN A 109 6.10 1.55 -2.50
CA GLN A 109 6.81 1.47 -1.23
C GLN A 109 6.88 2.80 -0.48
N ILE A 110 7.02 3.92 -1.19
CA ILE A 110 6.97 5.26 -0.58
C ILE A 110 5.58 5.52 0.03
N LEU A 111 4.48 5.10 -0.63
CA LEU A 111 3.12 5.18 -0.09
C LEU A 111 3.01 4.42 1.25
N VAL A 112 3.54 3.19 1.31
CA VAL A 112 3.54 2.37 2.53
C VAL A 112 4.33 3.05 3.65
N ILE A 113 5.50 3.62 3.34
CA ILE A 113 6.31 4.34 4.32
C ILE A 113 5.53 5.55 4.88
N LEU A 114 4.90 6.35 4.02
CA LEU A 114 4.11 7.49 4.47
C LEU A 114 2.88 7.08 5.30
N LEU A 115 2.25 5.95 4.99
CA LEU A 115 1.20 5.39 5.85
C LEU A 115 1.72 5.09 7.26
N LEU A 116 2.89 4.46 7.38
CA LEU A 116 3.51 4.22 8.69
C LEU A 116 3.80 5.55 9.42
N VAL A 117 4.24 6.57 8.69
CA VAL A 117 4.49 7.91 9.25
C VAL A 117 3.20 8.56 9.77
N ILE A 118 2.06 8.43 9.08
CA ILE A 118 0.77 8.95 9.55
C ILE A 118 0.35 8.28 10.86
N TRP A 119 0.55 6.97 10.98
CA TRP A 119 0.16 6.18 12.16
C TRP A 119 1.21 6.12 13.26
N ARG A 120 2.34 6.85 13.13
CA ARG A 120 3.48 6.77 14.05
C ARG A 120 3.11 6.95 15.54
N LYS A 121 2.20 7.88 15.84
CA LYS A 121 1.79 8.18 17.22
C LYS A 121 1.03 6.99 17.83
N GLU A 122 0.12 6.39 17.07
CA GLU A 122 -0.67 5.23 17.45
C GLU A 122 0.20 3.99 17.64
N ILE A 123 1.12 3.75 16.70
CA ILE A 123 2.09 2.64 16.75
C ILE A 123 2.91 2.75 18.04
N VAL A 124 3.53 3.90 18.30
CA VAL A 124 4.30 4.13 19.53
C VAL A 124 3.45 3.94 20.79
N ARG A 125 2.20 4.42 20.80
CA ARG A 125 1.28 4.26 21.93
C ARG A 125 0.93 2.78 22.17
N ILE A 126 0.75 2.00 21.11
CA ILE A 126 0.49 0.56 21.19
C ILE A 126 1.73 -0.14 21.75
N LEU A 127 2.91 0.10 21.17
CA LEU A 127 4.17 -0.51 21.61
C LEU A 127 4.45 -0.24 23.08
N LYS A 128 4.33 1.01 23.55
CA LYS A 128 4.52 1.37 24.98
C LYS A 128 3.59 0.56 25.91
N ARG A 129 2.33 0.35 25.50
CA ARG A 129 1.36 -0.46 26.29
C ARG A 129 1.72 -1.93 26.32
N TYR A 130 2.28 -2.47 25.25
CA TYR A 130 2.79 -3.85 25.24
C TYR A 130 4.02 -4.00 26.13
N THR A 131 5.02 -3.13 25.98
CA THR A 131 6.24 -3.17 26.82
C THR A 131 5.90 -3.08 28.31
N LYS A 132 4.99 -2.18 28.71
CA LYS A 132 4.57 -2.05 30.11
C LYS A 132 3.94 -3.34 30.66
N ARG A 133 3.10 -4.01 29.88
CA ARG A 133 2.47 -5.28 30.28
C ARG A 133 3.49 -6.40 30.42
N VAL A 134 4.43 -6.51 29.49
CA VAL A 134 5.50 -7.52 29.53
C VAL A 134 6.37 -7.34 30.77
N LEU A 135 6.77 -6.10 31.09
CA LEU A 135 7.56 -5.78 32.28
C LEU A 135 6.82 -6.06 33.60
N GLN A 136 5.50 -5.82 33.64
CA GLN A 136 4.69 -6.14 34.82
C GLN A 136 4.52 -7.64 35.02
N GLY A 137 4.33 -8.41 33.94
CA GLY A 137 4.24 -9.87 34.00
C GLY A 137 5.55 -10.52 34.45
N THR A 138 6.70 -10.02 33.99
CA THR A 138 8.01 -10.52 34.45
C THR A 138 8.28 -10.20 35.92
N LYS A 139 7.91 -9.00 36.39
CA LYS A 139 8.06 -8.64 37.82
C LYS A 139 7.21 -9.54 38.73
N SER A 140 5.96 -9.79 38.36
CA SER A 140 5.07 -10.73 39.09
C SER A 140 5.59 -12.17 39.11
N SER A 141 6.30 -12.61 38.06
CA SER A 141 6.84 -13.97 38.00
C SER A 141 8.15 -14.11 38.79
N GLY A 142 8.96 -13.05 38.89
CA GLY A 142 10.17 -13.05 39.73
C GLY A 142 9.87 -13.09 41.23
N GLU A 143 8.87 -12.31 41.68
CA GLU A 143 8.43 -12.30 43.08
C GLU A 143 7.76 -13.62 43.53
N ALA A 144 7.30 -14.45 42.59
CA ALA A 144 6.70 -15.77 42.86
C ALA A 144 7.74 -16.90 42.96
N VAL A 145 8.96 -16.70 42.46
CA VAL A 145 10.06 -17.68 42.53
C VAL A 145 10.91 -17.50 43.80
N GLU A 146 10.90 -16.31 44.40
CA GLU A 146 11.60 -16.01 45.65
C GLU A 146 10.80 -16.34 46.93
N ARG A 147 9.59 -16.90 46.82
CA ARG A 147 8.78 -17.40 47.95
C ARG A 147 8.74 -18.91 47.98
#